data_AF-A0A6I9WJW7-F1
#
_entry.id   AF-A0A6I9WJW7-F1
#
_cell.length_a   1.000
_cell.length_b   1.000
_cell.length_c   1.000
_cell.angle_alpha   90.00
_cell.angle_beta   90.00
_cell.angle_gamma   90.00
#
_symmetry.space_group_name_H-M   'P 1'
#
loop_
_entity.id
_entity.type
_entity.pdbx_description
1 polymer ?
#
loop_
_entity_poly.entity_id
_entity_poly.type
_entity_poly.pdbx_seq_one_letter_code
_entity_poly.pdbx_strand_id
1 'polypeptide(L)'
;MGYYCAWGDAKIMSSSEEEEGYENLVSDIGEKRKGRALDIHGEAPSAPALPISDDTDRQFWAEDELSNSESRQRLITRRKRRHSVSYRNRAANKSQSRVPRPSNSSSDSTRAEISPKSPSICSVLCYITLGLCSMLLILTLWSSNIHVPKIRTYVLHFDEEQPLLHVVSDKFLSFGLDTSLLRRMKELPVGQKKFINLASYLSPAYVRVGGTSADCLIFIQDQMEQNSSEKILSPVDGQDISNFTISGTDLLNIYDFAVKSGLRMIFDLNVLIRNPDGSWNDTNARKIIAFAKNQDMMLDWQLGNEPNSFRHVFNVTISATELAKDYDHLRQLLNEAGYMNSILVGPEVNHVGDLNQMGEQYAKTFLSTQKDTVNYVTWHQYYLNGRVAKIDDFVNPFTFNWLPTQINSMRQFIAESGKNVSMWLSETSTAFGGGAPGLSDRFVAGFLWLDKLGYSAKAGLNVVTRQSLFGGDYAMVSTNLMPNPDWWISVFYKQFVSEKVLKLITPNNFGYVRLYAHCTAKKALIARVPAVTIYGMNMGKTFAHVDIPELFTQPSKIMKIFYYALTADALQSSEIKLNDESEPLRLQPNGDLPPFRPVILDPMNPVFLPPYSMVFMIIHGVEVPVCLT
;
A
#
# COMPACT_ATOMS: atom_id res chain seq x y z
N MET A 1 -56.78 14.30 -4.94
CA MET A 1 -56.52 15.55 -5.67
C MET A 1 -55.00 15.75 -5.69
N GLY A 2 -54.24 15.46 -6.74
CA GLY A 2 -54.59 14.84 -8.02
C GLY A 2 -54.88 15.86 -9.14
N TYR A 3 -53.91 16.01 -10.05
CA TYR A 3 -54.12 16.19 -11.50
C TYR A 3 -52.87 15.70 -12.27
N TYR A 4 -53.06 15.28 -13.52
CA TYR A 4 -52.06 14.71 -14.43
C TYR A 4 -51.76 15.68 -15.60
N CYS A 5 -50.56 15.59 -16.18
CA CYS A 5 -50.25 15.65 -17.62
C CYS A 5 -48.75 15.38 -17.80
N ALA A 6 -48.18 14.44 -18.59
CA ALA A 6 -48.62 13.49 -19.62
C ALA A 6 -48.20 13.82 -21.08
N TRP A 7 -46.99 13.37 -21.44
CA TRP A 7 -46.56 12.81 -22.75
C TRP A 7 -46.50 13.69 -24.02
N GLY A 8 -45.58 13.29 -24.93
CA GLY A 8 -45.39 13.89 -26.25
C GLY A 8 -44.12 13.38 -26.96
N ASP A 9 -44.20 12.25 -27.66
CA ASP A 9 -43.09 11.67 -28.43
C ASP A 9 -42.82 12.39 -29.76
N ALA A 10 -41.56 12.38 -30.22
CA ALA A 10 -41.20 12.72 -31.60
C ALA A 10 -40.05 11.83 -32.12
N LYS A 11 -40.16 11.38 -33.38
CA LYS A 11 -39.31 10.32 -33.96
C LYS A 11 -37.92 10.79 -34.42
N ILE A 12 -37.02 9.80 -34.36
CA ILE A 12 -35.88 9.56 -35.26
C ILE A 12 -36.12 10.10 -36.69
N MET A 13 -35.11 10.79 -37.24
CA MET A 13 -34.81 10.74 -38.67
C MET A 13 -33.29 10.76 -38.87
N SER A 14 -32.82 10.13 -39.96
CA SER A 14 -31.41 9.99 -40.31
C SER A 14 -31.02 10.87 -41.50
N SER A 15 -29.80 11.38 -41.49
CA SER A 15 -29.09 11.87 -42.69
C SER A 15 -27.64 11.40 -42.64
N SER A 16 -27.12 10.91 -43.76
CA SER A 16 -25.76 10.42 -43.92
C SER A 16 -24.79 11.53 -44.37
N GLU A 17 -23.50 11.18 -44.35
CA GLU A 17 -22.43 11.68 -45.24
C GLU A 17 -22.25 13.20 -45.45
N GLU A 18 -21.11 13.71 -45.00
CA GLU A 18 -20.15 14.34 -45.92
C GLU A 18 -18.72 14.14 -45.39
N GLU A 19 -17.75 13.88 -46.28
CA GLU A 19 -16.34 13.69 -45.95
C GLU A 19 -15.53 14.94 -46.32
N GLU A 20 -14.67 15.41 -45.41
CA GLU A 20 -13.43 16.15 -45.68
C GLU A 20 -12.69 16.30 -44.33
N GLY A 21 -11.36 16.25 -44.21
CA GLY A 21 -10.32 16.12 -45.22
C GLY A 21 -9.06 16.80 -44.70
N TYR A 22 -8.16 16.07 -44.02
CA TYR A 22 -6.91 16.62 -43.48
C TYR A 22 -5.71 15.78 -43.91
N GLU A 23 -4.82 16.40 -44.68
CA GLU A 23 -3.69 15.73 -45.34
C GLU A 23 -2.46 15.56 -44.43
N ASN A 24 -1.58 14.65 -44.85
CA ASN A 24 -0.27 14.44 -44.24
C ASN A 24 0.66 15.63 -44.50
N LEU A 25 1.48 16.00 -43.53
CA LEU A 25 2.63 16.90 -43.74
C LEU A 25 3.94 16.21 -43.33
N VAL A 26 4.59 15.61 -44.32
CA VAL A 26 5.93 15.03 -44.20
C VAL A 26 6.96 16.12 -44.45
N SER A 27 7.91 16.31 -43.53
CA SER A 27 9.09 17.14 -43.73
C SER A 27 10.32 16.27 -44.00
N ASP A 28 10.70 16.13 -45.27
CA ASP A 28 11.90 15.39 -45.69
C ASP A 28 13.11 16.34 -45.85
N ILE A 29 14.21 16.03 -45.15
CA ILE A 29 15.54 16.62 -45.40
C ILE A 29 16.56 15.47 -45.34
N GLY A 30 16.78 14.81 -46.46
CA GLY A 30 17.84 13.81 -46.61
C GLY A 30 19.17 14.43 -47.03
N GLU A 31 20.28 13.91 -46.49
CA GLU A 31 21.60 14.04 -47.14
C GLU A 31 22.23 12.67 -47.38
N LYS A 32 22.96 12.53 -48.49
CA LYS A 32 23.41 11.24 -49.05
C LYS A 32 24.88 11.01 -48.78
N ARG A 33 25.28 9.78 -48.45
CA ARG A 33 26.55 9.21 -48.92
C ARG A 33 26.45 7.72 -49.21
N LYS A 34 27.08 7.31 -50.32
CA LYS A 34 27.16 5.92 -50.78
C LYS A 34 28.52 5.32 -50.41
N GLY A 35 28.52 4.03 -50.08
CA GLY A 35 29.68 3.14 -50.13
C GLY A 35 29.22 1.79 -50.69
N ARG A 36 30.06 1.08 -51.45
CA ARG A 36 29.66 -0.17 -52.13
C ARG A 36 30.65 -1.31 -51.85
N ALA A 37 30.09 -2.51 -51.79
CA ALA A 37 30.68 -3.82 -51.55
C ALA A 37 32.03 -4.16 -52.22
N LEU A 38 32.73 -5.15 -51.65
CA LEU A 38 33.26 -6.30 -52.38
C LEU A 38 33.64 -7.47 -51.44
N ASP A 39 33.31 -8.70 -51.83
CA ASP A 39 33.70 -9.97 -51.19
C ASP A 39 35.06 -10.49 -51.70
N ILE A 40 35.63 -11.52 -51.05
CA ILE A 40 36.31 -12.68 -51.68
C ILE A 40 36.70 -13.76 -50.62
N HIS A 41 36.83 -15.02 -51.08
CA HIS A 41 36.91 -16.27 -50.28
C HIS A 41 38.26 -16.62 -49.61
N GLY A 42 38.21 -17.58 -48.67
CA GLY A 42 39.30 -18.48 -48.27
C GLY A 42 38.77 -19.65 -47.41
N GLU A 43 39.16 -20.90 -47.68
CA GLU A 43 38.57 -22.11 -47.08
C GLU A 43 39.52 -22.94 -46.17
N ALA A 44 39.01 -23.33 -44.98
CA ALA A 44 39.17 -24.63 -44.27
C ALA A 44 40.59 -25.20 -43.95
N PRO A 45 40.75 -26.28 -43.12
CA PRO A 45 39.83 -26.94 -42.18
C PRO A 45 40.35 -26.78 -40.70
N SER A 46 40.24 -27.65 -39.68
CA SER A 46 39.60 -28.97 -39.42
C SER A 46 39.41 -29.25 -37.91
N ALA A 47 38.23 -29.76 -37.51
CA ALA A 47 37.99 -30.68 -36.37
C ALA A 47 38.31 -30.17 -34.92
N PRO A 48 37.97 -30.91 -33.84
CA PRO A 48 36.72 -30.62 -33.14
C PRO A 48 36.85 -30.35 -31.62
N ALA A 49 35.98 -29.50 -31.08
CA ALA A 49 35.83 -29.27 -29.65
C ALA A 49 34.56 -29.93 -29.10
N LEU A 50 34.65 -30.51 -27.90
CA LEU A 50 33.53 -31.11 -27.16
C LEU A 50 32.65 -30.02 -26.51
N PRO A 51 31.38 -30.33 -26.18
CA PRO A 51 30.47 -29.34 -25.58
C PRO A 51 31.00 -28.84 -24.23
N ILE A 52 30.94 -27.52 -24.03
CA ILE A 52 31.24 -26.88 -22.75
C ILE A 52 30.11 -27.24 -21.78
N SER A 53 30.46 -27.92 -20.69
CA SER A 53 29.54 -28.19 -19.58
C SER A 53 29.29 -26.89 -18.83
N ASP A 54 28.02 -26.54 -18.63
CA ASP A 54 27.61 -25.39 -17.82
C ASP A 54 27.65 -25.76 -16.33
N ASP A 55 28.87 -25.82 -15.79
CA ASP A 55 29.16 -26.31 -14.43
C ASP A 55 29.41 -25.14 -13.46
N THR A 56 28.37 -24.33 -13.23
CA THR A 56 28.34 -23.27 -12.20
C THR A 56 27.30 -23.52 -11.11
N ASP A 57 27.09 -24.78 -10.72
CA ASP A 57 26.09 -25.16 -9.72
C ASP A 57 26.72 -25.82 -8.47
N ARG A 58 27.40 -25.01 -7.63
CA ARG A 58 27.74 -25.40 -6.25
C ARG A 58 28.01 -24.26 -5.27
N GLN A 59 27.17 -24.23 -4.22
CA GLN A 59 27.43 -23.76 -2.85
C GLN A 59 28.07 -22.37 -2.63
N PHE A 60 27.22 -21.35 -2.37
CA PHE A 60 27.54 -20.33 -1.37
C PHE A 60 26.31 -19.69 -0.67
N TRP A 61 25.50 -20.49 0.03
CA TRP A 61 24.42 -20.00 0.90
C TRP A 61 24.43 -20.73 2.24
N ALA A 62 25.08 -20.14 3.25
CA ALA A 62 25.29 -20.77 4.56
C ALA A 62 25.30 -19.77 5.75
N GLU A 63 24.63 -18.61 5.64
CA GLU A 63 24.59 -17.62 6.73
C GLU A 63 23.20 -17.43 7.39
N ASP A 64 22.08 -17.64 6.68
CA ASP A 64 20.73 -17.47 7.27
C ASP A 64 20.21 -18.65 8.12
N GLU A 65 20.73 -19.87 7.95
CA GLU A 65 20.26 -21.04 8.72
C GLU A 65 20.64 -20.98 10.21
N LEU A 66 21.71 -20.28 10.57
CA LEU A 66 22.21 -20.21 11.95
C LEU A 66 21.24 -19.43 12.87
N SER A 67 20.51 -18.45 12.35
CA SER A 67 19.51 -17.67 13.10
C SER A 67 18.30 -18.51 13.53
N ASN A 68 17.85 -19.43 12.67
CA ASN A 68 16.65 -20.25 12.90
C ASN A 68 16.88 -21.49 13.77
N SER A 69 18.12 -21.98 13.88
CA SER A 69 18.45 -23.17 14.68
C SER A 69 18.53 -22.86 16.19
N GLU A 70 19.27 -21.82 16.59
CA GLU A 70 19.36 -21.37 17.98
C GLU A 70 17.98 -20.97 18.55
N SER A 71 17.19 -20.24 17.77
CA SER A 71 15.87 -19.76 18.19
C SER A 71 14.87 -20.91 18.41
N ARG A 72 14.90 -21.95 17.55
CA ARG A 72 14.18 -23.22 17.79
C ARG A 72 14.63 -23.92 19.08
N GLN A 73 15.94 -24.01 19.36
CA GLN A 73 16.42 -24.61 20.61
C GLN A 73 16.01 -23.81 21.86
N ARG A 74 16.09 -22.47 21.82
CA ARG A 74 15.64 -21.60 22.92
C ARG A 74 14.13 -21.73 23.18
N LEU A 75 13.32 -21.94 22.14
CA LEU A 75 11.88 -22.24 22.26
C LEU A 75 11.61 -23.59 22.94
N ILE A 76 12.31 -24.66 22.56
CA ILE A 76 12.15 -26.00 23.16
C ILE A 76 12.51 -25.97 24.66
N THR A 77 13.60 -25.30 25.03
CA THR A 77 14.04 -25.15 26.43
C THR A 77 13.03 -24.34 27.26
N ARG A 78 12.41 -23.30 26.69
CA ARG A 78 11.32 -22.55 27.33
C ARG A 78 10.04 -23.36 27.48
N ARG A 79 9.69 -24.22 26.51
CA ARG A 79 8.48 -25.08 26.57
C ARG A 79 8.61 -26.13 27.69
N LYS A 80 9.78 -26.76 27.85
CA LYS A 80 10.03 -27.74 28.94
C LYS A 80 9.97 -27.14 30.35
N ARG A 81 10.26 -25.84 30.54
CA ARG A 81 10.19 -25.17 31.87
C ARG A 81 8.79 -24.74 32.33
N ARG A 82 7.73 -24.90 31.52
CA ARG A 82 6.35 -24.53 31.90
C ARG A 82 5.44 -25.70 32.32
N HIS A 83 5.91 -26.95 32.27
CA HIS A 83 5.09 -28.15 32.49
C HIS A 83 5.31 -28.87 33.82
N SER A 84 5.91 -28.23 34.83
CA SER A 84 6.34 -28.90 36.07
C SER A 84 6.08 -28.14 37.39
N VAL A 85 5.11 -27.22 37.45
CA VAL A 85 4.65 -26.61 38.72
C VAL A 85 3.12 -26.44 38.74
N SER A 86 2.40 -27.48 39.15
CA SER A 86 1.00 -27.40 39.61
C SER A 86 0.60 -28.69 40.31
N TYR A 87 0.73 -28.77 41.64
CA TYR A 87 -0.11 -29.60 42.53
C TYR A 87 0.25 -29.39 44.01
N ARG A 88 -0.78 -29.09 44.85
CA ARG A 88 -0.78 -29.15 46.33
C ARG A 88 0.18 -28.16 47.07
N ASN A 89 -0.05 -27.78 48.32
CA ASN A 89 -1.16 -28.11 49.24
C ASN A 89 -1.57 -26.94 50.17
N ARG A 90 -2.64 -27.12 50.94
CA ARG A 90 -3.25 -26.11 51.83
C ARG A 90 -2.94 -26.39 53.32
N ALA A 91 -2.55 -25.35 54.07
CA ALA A 91 -2.66 -25.14 55.53
C ALA A 91 -2.14 -26.18 56.57
N ALA A 92 -1.32 -25.73 57.54
CA ALA A 92 -1.42 -26.07 58.98
C ALA A 92 -0.53 -25.20 59.93
N ASN A 93 -1.14 -24.69 61.00
CA ASN A 93 -0.67 -24.33 62.38
C ASN A 93 0.81 -23.96 62.76
N LYS A 94 0.89 -22.98 63.70
CA LYS A 94 1.71 -22.85 64.95
C LYS A 94 3.02 -23.70 65.09
N SER A 95 4.15 -23.21 65.62
CA SER A 95 4.29 -22.52 66.94
C SER A 95 5.68 -21.90 67.26
N GLN A 96 5.69 -20.93 68.19
CA GLN A 96 6.69 -20.62 69.26
C GLN A 96 8.19 -20.27 69.01
N SER A 97 8.59 -19.15 69.65
CA SER A 97 9.89 -18.87 70.30
C SER A 97 11.12 -18.51 69.41
N ARG A 98 12.17 -17.80 69.88
CA ARG A 98 12.43 -17.12 71.18
C ARG A 98 13.38 -15.90 70.99
N VAL A 99 13.47 -15.05 72.02
CA VAL A 99 14.26 -13.79 72.07
C VAL A 99 15.66 -14.01 72.69
N PRO A 100 16.66 -13.16 72.35
CA PRO A 100 17.71 -12.75 73.28
C PRO A 100 17.71 -11.24 73.61
N ARG A 101 18.05 -10.89 74.86
CA ARG A 101 18.48 -9.56 75.35
C ARG A 101 19.91 -9.68 75.87
N PRO A 102 20.72 -8.62 75.83
CA PRO A 102 20.99 -7.80 77.06
C PRO A 102 21.18 -6.29 76.71
N SER A 103 21.44 -5.32 77.61
CA SER A 103 21.11 -5.03 79.02
C SER A 103 21.52 -3.56 79.30
N ASN A 104 21.10 -2.94 80.42
CA ASN A 104 21.33 -1.51 80.70
C ASN A 104 22.78 -1.17 81.12
N SER A 105 23.18 0.09 80.90
CA SER A 105 23.92 0.93 81.86
C SER A 105 23.57 2.42 81.66
N SER A 106 24.08 3.32 82.51
CA SER A 106 23.51 4.67 82.75
C SER A 106 24.55 5.78 82.89
N SER A 107 24.19 7.03 82.56
CA SER A 107 24.71 8.24 83.22
C SER A 107 23.90 9.52 82.89
N ASP A 108 24.04 10.52 83.76
CA ASP A 108 23.37 11.83 83.83
C ASP A 108 23.56 12.73 82.59
N SER A 109 22.78 13.80 82.34
CA SER A 109 22.63 14.94 83.26
C SER A 109 21.69 16.07 82.79
N THR A 110 21.36 16.95 83.75
CA THR A 110 20.85 18.34 83.59
C THR A 110 19.56 18.58 82.77
N ARG A 111 18.47 18.82 83.51
CA ARG A 111 17.29 19.57 83.05
C ARG A 111 17.58 21.07 83.07
N ALA A 112 17.34 21.78 81.97
CA ALA A 112 17.40 23.24 81.89
C ALA A 112 16.07 23.79 81.36
N GLU A 113 15.48 24.75 82.05
CA GLU A 113 14.22 25.40 81.65
C GLU A 113 14.52 26.61 80.75
N ILE A 114 13.84 26.71 79.60
CA ILE A 114 13.97 27.84 78.68
C ILE A 114 12.58 28.42 78.39
N SER A 115 12.37 29.66 78.84
CA SER A 115 11.16 30.45 78.60
C SER A 115 10.99 30.79 77.11
N PRO A 116 9.75 30.82 76.57
CA PRO A 116 9.50 31.13 75.16
C PRO A 116 9.85 32.59 74.83
N LYS A 117 11.02 32.81 74.24
CA LYS A 117 11.36 34.09 73.60
C LYS A 117 10.55 34.24 72.31
N SER A 118 9.89 35.39 72.16
CA SER A 118 9.26 35.79 70.90
C SER A 118 10.31 35.87 69.78
N PRO A 119 9.97 35.47 68.53
CA PRO A 119 10.89 35.57 67.41
C PRO A 119 11.19 37.05 67.13
N SER A 120 12.47 37.39 66.99
CA SER A 120 12.87 38.74 66.61
C SER A 120 12.42 39.06 65.18
N ILE A 121 12.24 40.35 64.87
CA ILE A 121 11.75 40.80 63.55
C ILE A 121 12.66 40.29 62.41
N CYS A 122 13.97 40.16 62.65
CA CYS A 122 14.91 39.54 61.71
C CYS A 122 14.64 38.06 61.42
N SER A 123 14.14 37.29 62.40
CA SER A 123 13.76 35.89 62.21
C SER A 123 12.58 35.79 61.24
N VAL A 124 11.53 36.58 61.46
CA VAL A 124 10.33 36.61 60.61
C VAL A 124 10.69 37.05 59.17
N LEU A 125 11.52 38.09 59.03
CA LEU A 125 12.03 38.53 57.72
C LEU A 125 12.83 37.43 57.01
N CYS A 126 13.66 36.67 57.74
CA CYS A 126 14.46 35.59 57.18
C CYS A 126 13.58 34.42 56.69
N TYR A 127 12.51 34.07 57.41
CA TYR A 127 11.54 33.07 56.93
C TYR A 127 10.73 33.56 55.71
N ILE A 128 10.42 34.86 55.63
CA ILE A 128 9.75 35.44 54.45
C ILE A 128 10.68 35.41 53.23
N THR A 129 11.97 35.77 53.37
CA THR A 129 12.91 35.71 52.24
C THR A 129 13.24 34.28 51.83
N LEU A 130 13.39 33.34 52.78
CA LEU A 130 13.48 31.91 52.47
C LEU A 130 12.23 31.40 51.74
N GLY A 131 11.03 31.78 52.17
CA GLY A 131 9.77 31.44 51.49
C GLY A 131 9.69 31.99 50.07
N LEU A 132 10.05 33.26 49.86
CA LEU A 132 10.10 33.88 48.53
C LEU A 132 11.16 33.23 47.62
N CYS A 133 12.37 32.97 48.14
CA CYS A 133 13.40 32.24 47.40
C CYS A 133 12.97 30.81 47.07
N SER A 134 12.22 30.14 47.96
CA SER A 134 11.69 28.80 47.72
C SER A 134 10.60 28.80 46.65
N MET A 135 9.70 29.79 46.68
CA MET A 135 8.70 30.00 45.62
C MET A 135 9.35 30.36 44.28
N LEU A 136 10.40 31.18 44.26
CA LEU A 136 11.16 31.49 43.04
C LEU A 136 11.94 30.27 42.52
N LEU A 137 12.49 29.44 43.41
CA LEU A 137 13.14 28.18 43.01
C LEU A 137 12.11 27.19 42.44
N ILE A 138 10.93 27.07 43.07
CA ILE A 138 9.83 26.25 42.56
C ILE A 138 9.36 26.78 41.21
N LEU A 139 9.11 28.10 41.06
CA LEU A 139 8.67 28.71 39.80
C LEU A 139 9.71 28.57 38.68
N THR A 140 11.01 28.67 38.97
CA THR A 140 12.08 28.48 37.97
C THR A 140 12.30 27.01 37.61
N LEU A 141 12.16 26.09 38.57
CA LEU A 141 12.12 24.64 38.30
C LEU A 141 10.85 24.25 37.52
N TRP A 142 9.71 24.91 37.76
CA TRP A 142 8.48 24.68 37.02
C TRP A 142 8.61 25.23 35.59
N SER A 143 9.08 26.47 35.42
CA SER A 143 9.28 27.09 34.10
C SER A 143 10.33 26.37 33.25
N SER A 144 11.39 25.82 33.85
CA SER A 144 12.36 24.98 33.14
C SER A 144 11.86 23.56 32.85
N ASN A 145 10.76 23.12 33.47
CA ASN A 145 9.99 21.94 33.08
C ASN A 145 8.85 22.25 32.09
N ILE A 146 8.59 23.53 31.73
CA ILE A 146 7.73 23.87 30.59
C ILE A 146 8.52 23.59 29.31
N HIS A 147 8.59 22.31 28.95
CA HIS A 147 9.21 21.84 27.72
C HIS A 147 8.29 22.14 26.54
N VAL A 148 8.24 23.42 26.13
CA VAL A 148 7.49 23.86 24.95
C VAL A 148 7.95 23.00 23.76
N PRO A 149 7.07 22.16 23.17
CA PRO A 149 7.49 21.24 22.14
C PRO A 149 7.98 22.06 20.94
N LYS A 150 9.25 21.86 20.56
CA LYS A 150 9.88 22.63 19.49
C LYS A 150 9.27 22.26 18.14
N ILE A 151 8.18 22.94 17.79
CA ILE A 151 7.51 22.85 16.49
C ILE A 151 8.57 23.04 15.41
N ARG A 152 8.62 22.09 14.48
CA ARG A 152 9.54 22.15 13.34
C ARG A 152 8.79 22.76 12.16
N THR A 153 9.33 23.84 11.61
CA THR A 153 8.90 24.36 10.31
C THR A 153 9.50 23.51 9.20
N TYR A 154 8.63 23.08 8.30
CA TYR A 154 8.96 22.49 7.01
C TYR A 154 8.55 23.52 5.96
N VAL A 155 9.55 24.11 5.30
CA VAL A 155 9.34 24.95 4.12
C VAL A 155 9.31 24.02 2.91
N LEU A 156 8.30 24.16 2.05
CA LEU A 156 8.18 23.47 0.78
C LEU A 156 8.08 24.53 -0.32
N HIS A 157 8.51 24.18 -1.53
CA HIS A 157 8.39 25.06 -2.69
C HIS A 157 7.40 24.49 -3.69
N PHE A 158 6.46 25.33 -4.14
CA PHE A 158 5.45 25.00 -5.14
C PHE A 158 5.43 26.07 -6.23
N ASP A 159 5.75 25.66 -7.45
CA ASP A 159 5.73 26.51 -8.64
C ASP A 159 4.32 26.44 -9.28
N GLU A 160 3.62 27.57 -9.40
CA GLU A 160 2.24 27.59 -9.95
C GLU A 160 2.21 27.38 -11.48
N GLU A 161 3.29 27.77 -12.19
CA GLU A 161 3.44 27.65 -13.64
C GLU A 161 4.04 26.29 -14.08
N GLN A 162 4.14 25.34 -13.15
CA GLN A 162 4.78 24.05 -13.42
C GLN A 162 4.02 23.20 -14.45
N PRO A 163 4.74 22.43 -15.30
CA PRO A 163 4.12 21.36 -16.07
C PRO A 163 3.65 20.22 -15.14
N LEU A 164 2.73 19.39 -15.64
CA LEU A 164 2.39 18.13 -14.96
C LEU A 164 3.65 17.26 -14.82
N LEU A 165 3.88 16.74 -13.62
CA LEU A 165 5.00 15.83 -13.37
C LEU A 165 4.73 14.48 -14.04
N HIS A 166 3.51 13.95 -13.85
CA HIS A 166 3.00 12.73 -14.46
C HIS A 166 1.47 12.81 -14.61
N VAL A 167 0.90 11.95 -15.45
CA VAL A 167 -0.53 11.60 -15.43
C VAL A 167 -0.63 10.11 -15.13
N VAL A 168 -1.33 9.75 -14.05
CA VAL A 168 -1.55 8.35 -13.66
C VAL A 168 -2.89 7.83 -14.19
N SER A 169 -3.22 6.55 -13.98
CA SER A 169 -4.55 6.04 -14.34
C SER A 169 -5.65 6.71 -13.48
N ASP A 170 -6.86 6.86 -14.03
CA ASP A 170 -8.07 7.13 -13.24
C ASP A 170 -8.29 6.06 -12.14
N LYS A 171 -7.83 4.84 -12.42
CA LYS A 171 -7.81 3.67 -11.54
C LYS A 171 -6.49 3.55 -10.75
N PHE A 172 -5.68 4.61 -10.65
CA PHE A 172 -4.35 4.56 -10.01
C PHE A 172 -4.36 3.85 -8.65
N LEU A 173 -5.22 4.29 -7.72
CA LEU A 173 -5.53 3.51 -6.52
C LEU A 173 -6.52 2.40 -6.91
N SER A 174 -6.06 1.15 -6.84
CA SER A 174 -6.80 -0.09 -7.10
C SER A 174 -6.68 -1.07 -5.94
N PHE A 175 -7.29 -2.25 -6.00
CA PHE A 175 -7.22 -3.24 -4.91
C PHE A 175 -7.35 -4.70 -5.36
N GLY A 176 -6.84 -5.61 -4.52
CA GLY A 176 -6.89 -7.06 -4.72
C GLY A 176 -8.03 -7.74 -3.96
N LEU A 177 -8.51 -8.84 -4.53
CA LEU A 177 -9.16 -9.94 -3.83
C LEU A 177 -8.24 -11.16 -3.95
N ASP A 178 -7.79 -11.69 -2.81
CA ASP A 178 -6.88 -12.83 -2.80
C ASP A 178 -7.58 -14.10 -3.32
N THR A 179 -6.98 -14.79 -4.29
CA THR A 179 -7.56 -16.00 -4.89
C THR A 179 -7.73 -17.15 -3.87
N SER A 180 -7.03 -17.13 -2.73
CA SER A 180 -7.26 -18.08 -1.63
C SER A 180 -8.65 -17.94 -1.00
N LEU A 181 -9.31 -16.78 -1.14
CA LEU A 181 -10.70 -16.59 -0.71
C LEU A 181 -11.67 -17.44 -1.54
N LEU A 182 -11.34 -17.69 -2.82
CA LEU A 182 -12.18 -18.47 -3.74
C LEU A 182 -12.24 -19.96 -3.35
N ARG A 183 -11.27 -20.45 -2.55
CA ARG A 183 -11.31 -21.79 -1.91
C ARG A 183 -12.55 -21.98 -1.02
N ARG A 184 -13.20 -20.88 -0.60
CA ARG A 184 -14.43 -20.86 0.20
C ARG A 184 -15.38 -19.80 -0.33
N MET A 185 -15.69 -19.87 -1.63
CA MET A 185 -16.47 -18.85 -2.35
C MET A 185 -17.83 -18.52 -1.68
N LYS A 186 -18.46 -19.50 -1.02
CA LYS A 186 -19.71 -19.34 -0.24
C LYS A 186 -19.57 -18.41 0.98
N GLU A 187 -18.36 -18.16 1.47
CA GLU A 187 -18.07 -17.21 2.56
C GLU A 187 -17.72 -15.80 2.05
N LEU A 188 -17.40 -15.64 0.76
CA LEU A 188 -16.97 -14.36 0.19
C LEU A 188 -18.19 -13.43 -0.01
N PRO A 189 -18.18 -12.20 0.55
CA PRO A 189 -19.37 -11.34 0.58
C PRO A 189 -19.67 -10.60 -0.74
N VAL A 190 -19.18 -11.08 -1.89
CA VAL A 190 -19.36 -10.44 -3.22
C VAL A 190 -20.80 -10.12 -3.59
N GLY A 191 -21.75 -11.00 -3.24
CA GLY A 191 -23.18 -10.78 -3.47
C GLY A 191 -23.87 -9.83 -2.47
N GLN A 192 -23.19 -9.38 -1.42
CA GLN A 192 -23.81 -8.58 -0.36
C GLN A 192 -23.77 -7.09 -0.69
N LYS A 193 -24.94 -6.43 -0.71
CA LYS A 193 -25.07 -4.99 -1.02
C LYS A 193 -24.11 -4.10 -0.21
N LYS A 194 -23.87 -4.40 1.08
CA LYS A 194 -22.95 -3.62 1.93
C LYS A 194 -21.50 -3.70 1.45
N PHE A 195 -21.05 -4.86 0.94
CA PHE A 195 -19.70 -5.05 0.42
C PHE A 195 -19.52 -4.42 -0.97
N ILE A 196 -20.51 -4.58 -1.85
CA ILE A 196 -20.59 -3.87 -3.15
C ILE A 196 -20.49 -2.35 -2.92
N ASN A 197 -21.25 -1.81 -1.97
CA ASN A 197 -21.24 -0.38 -1.64
C ASN A 197 -19.89 0.11 -1.09
N LEU A 198 -19.25 -0.68 -0.22
CA LEU A 198 -17.90 -0.41 0.28
C LEU A 198 -16.85 -0.39 -0.86
N ALA A 199 -17.01 -1.25 -1.87
CA ALA A 199 -16.14 -1.26 -3.03
C ALA A 199 -16.43 -0.10 -4.01
N SER A 200 -17.70 0.28 -4.18
CA SER A 200 -18.08 1.35 -5.12
C SER A 200 -17.57 2.74 -4.72
N TYR A 201 -17.34 3.03 -3.44
CA TYR A 201 -16.69 4.28 -3.02
C TYR A 201 -15.20 4.37 -3.42
N LEU A 202 -14.61 3.27 -3.87
CA LEU A 202 -13.26 3.22 -4.43
C LEU A 202 -13.24 3.26 -5.98
N SER A 203 -14.41 3.33 -6.63
CA SER A 203 -14.55 3.46 -8.08
C SER A 203 -14.10 4.86 -8.58
N PRO A 204 -13.52 4.98 -9.80
CA PRO A 204 -13.11 3.89 -10.69
C PRO A 204 -11.83 3.22 -10.18
N ALA A 205 -11.77 1.89 -10.19
CA ALA A 205 -10.60 1.11 -9.80
C ALA A 205 -10.52 -0.21 -10.59
N TYR A 206 -9.34 -0.80 -10.64
CA TYR A 206 -9.20 -2.22 -10.94
C TYR A 206 -9.46 -3.04 -9.68
N VAL A 207 -10.09 -4.21 -9.86
CA VAL A 207 -10.08 -5.30 -8.89
C VAL A 207 -9.28 -6.46 -9.44
N ARG A 208 -8.13 -6.75 -8.81
CA ARG A 208 -7.23 -7.84 -9.20
C ARG A 208 -7.57 -9.11 -8.43
N VAL A 209 -7.89 -10.18 -9.14
CA VAL A 209 -8.15 -11.51 -8.59
C VAL A 209 -6.92 -12.37 -8.89
N GLY A 210 -6.05 -12.48 -7.89
CA GLY A 210 -4.70 -13.07 -7.99
C GLY A 210 -4.11 -13.35 -6.60
N GLY A 211 -2.80 -13.49 -6.52
CA GLY A 211 -2.10 -13.94 -5.31
C GLY A 211 -1.74 -15.42 -5.40
N THR A 212 -0.96 -15.94 -4.45
CA THR A 212 -0.31 -17.27 -4.52
C THR A 212 -1.25 -18.45 -4.85
N SER A 213 -2.55 -18.35 -4.52
CA SER A 213 -3.54 -19.39 -4.87
C SER A 213 -4.03 -19.36 -6.32
N ALA A 214 -3.69 -18.37 -7.15
CA ALA A 214 -4.02 -18.35 -8.58
C ALA A 214 -3.39 -19.55 -9.31
N ASP A 215 -2.12 -19.83 -9.02
CA ASP A 215 -1.38 -21.00 -9.50
C ASP A 215 -1.84 -22.34 -8.90
N CYS A 216 -2.84 -22.33 -8.02
CA CYS A 216 -3.53 -23.52 -7.49
C CYS A 216 -4.96 -23.70 -8.04
N LEU A 217 -5.46 -22.73 -8.82
CA LEU A 217 -6.85 -22.67 -9.28
C LEU A 217 -7.03 -23.42 -10.59
N ILE A 218 -8.12 -24.18 -10.70
CA ILE A 218 -8.55 -24.87 -11.92
C ILE A 218 -10.01 -24.54 -12.23
N PHE A 219 -10.30 -23.94 -13.38
CA PHE A 219 -11.66 -23.65 -13.81
C PHE A 219 -12.38 -24.92 -14.31
N ILE A 220 -13.57 -25.20 -13.78
CA ILE A 220 -14.45 -26.31 -14.21
C ILE A 220 -15.89 -25.79 -14.28
N GLN A 221 -16.31 -25.34 -15.47
CA GLN A 221 -17.58 -24.64 -15.71
C GLN A 221 -18.79 -25.24 -14.97
N ASP A 222 -19.08 -26.52 -15.21
CA ASP A 222 -20.33 -27.19 -14.79
C ASP A 222 -20.23 -27.91 -13.44
N GLN A 223 -19.24 -27.55 -12.61
CA GLN A 223 -19.00 -28.18 -11.31
C GLN A 223 -20.03 -27.75 -10.26
N MET A 224 -20.67 -28.73 -9.60
CA MET A 224 -21.70 -28.47 -8.58
C MET A 224 -21.15 -28.23 -7.17
N GLU A 225 -20.02 -28.84 -6.81
CA GLU A 225 -19.36 -28.68 -5.50
C GLU A 225 -17.83 -28.56 -5.67
N GLN A 226 -17.19 -27.64 -4.94
CA GLN A 226 -15.74 -27.43 -5.01
C GLN A 226 -14.99 -28.64 -4.42
N ASN A 227 -14.02 -29.16 -5.18
CA ASN A 227 -13.19 -30.28 -4.74
C ASN A 227 -12.02 -29.77 -3.89
N SER A 228 -12.07 -29.95 -2.57
CA SER A 228 -10.92 -29.74 -1.69
C SER A 228 -10.02 -30.99 -1.71
N SER A 229 -8.79 -30.83 -2.20
CA SER A 229 -7.72 -31.81 -1.95
C SER A 229 -7.17 -31.68 -0.52
N GLU A 230 -6.30 -32.59 -0.08
CA GLU A 230 -5.63 -32.44 1.23
C GLU A 230 -4.80 -31.16 1.26
N LYS A 231 -4.77 -30.47 2.41
CA LYS A 231 -4.10 -29.18 2.55
C LYS A 231 -2.58 -29.33 2.48
N ILE A 232 -2.02 -28.90 1.36
CA ILE A 232 -0.58 -28.69 1.18
C ILE A 232 -0.28 -27.28 1.68
N LEU A 233 0.64 -27.14 2.63
CA LEU A 233 1.02 -25.84 3.19
C LEU A 233 2.35 -25.37 2.60
N SER A 234 2.37 -24.14 2.11
CA SER A 234 3.59 -23.45 1.65
C SER A 234 4.63 -23.41 2.77
N PRO A 235 5.91 -23.76 2.49
CA PRO A 235 6.96 -23.77 3.50
C PRO A 235 7.41 -22.35 3.91
N VAL A 236 7.07 -21.33 3.10
CA VAL A 236 7.47 -19.93 3.30
C VAL A 236 6.53 -19.26 4.34
N ASP A 237 5.25 -19.20 4.02
CA ASP A 237 4.24 -18.43 4.75
C ASP A 237 3.16 -19.28 5.44
N GLY A 238 3.06 -20.57 5.09
CA GLY A 238 2.05 -21.48 5.63
C GLY A 238 0.68 -21.36 4.96
N GLN A 239 0.57 -20.67 3.82
CA GLN A 239 -0.67 -20.63 3.04
C GLN A 239 -1.02 -21.99 2.43
N ASP A 240 -2.31 -22.19 2.17
CA ASP A 240 -2.84 -23.38 1.51
C ASP A 240 -2.57 -23.31 0.00
N ILE A 241 -1.68 -24.18 -0.48
CA ILE A 241 -1.26 -24.31 -1.88
C ILE A 241 -1.74 -25.63 -2.50
N SER A 242 -2.76 -26.26 -1.90
CA SER A 242 -3.46 -27.40 -2.49
C SER A 242 -4.25 -26.99 -3.75
N ASN A 243 -4.36 -27.86 -4.75
CA ASN A 243 -5.18 -27.55 -5.93
C ASN A 243 -6.67 -27.52 -5.56
N PHE A 244 -7.38 -26.51 -6.07
CA PHE A 244 -8.81 -26.31 -5.86
C PHE A 244 -9.48 -25.79 -7.15
N THR A 245 -10.80 -25.73 -7.14
CA THR A 245 -11.59 -25.43 -8.34
C THR A 245 -12.61 -24.32 -8.14
N ILE A 246 -12.97 -23.65 -9.24
CA ILE A 246 -14.11 -22.72 -9.31
C ILE A 246 -15.01 -23.06 -10.51
N SER A 247 -16.32 -22.83 -10.35
CA SER A 247 -17.34 -23.02 -11.38
C SER A 247 -17.54 -21.77 -12.25
N GLY A 248 -18.31 -21.90 -13.33
CA GLY A 248 -18.80 -20.76 -14.12
C GLY A 248 -19.62 -19.78 -13.27
N THR A 249 -20.42 -20.31 -12.34
CA THR A 249 -21.22 -19.53 -11.37
C THR A 249 -20.35 -18.74 -10.41
N ASP A 250 -19.24 -19.31 -9.93
CA ASP A 250 -18.31 -18.61 -9.04
C ASP A 250 -17.65 -17.44 -9.75
N LEU A 251 -17.16 -17.64 -10.98
CA LEU A 251 -16.57 -16.56 -11.77
C LEU A 251 -17.60 -15.46 -12.11
N LEU A 252 -18.82 -15.84 -12.47
CA LEU A 252 -19.94 -14.91 -12.66
C LEU A 252 -20.16 -14.06 -11.41
N ASN A 253 -20.24 -14.65 -10.22
CA ASN A 253 -20.45 -13.92 -8.96
C ASN A 253 -19.34 -12.89 -8.64
N ILE A 254 -18.09 -13.18 -9.00
CA ILE A 254 -16.96 -12.25 -8.81
C ILE A 254 -17.04 -11.10 -9.82
N TYR A 255 -17.32 -11.41 -11.09
CA TYR A 255 -17.46 -10.41 -12.14
C TYR A 255 -18.69 -9.50 -11.91
N ASP A 256 -19.81 -10.07 -11.45
CA ASP A 256 -21.01 -9.34 -11.05
C ASP A 256 -20.69 -8.31 -9.95
N PHE A 257 -19.89 -8.70 -8.96
CA PHE A 257 -19.41 -7.77 -7.92
C PHE A 257 -18.55 -6.65 -8.50
N ALA A 258 -17.64 -6.95 -9.44
CA ALA A 258 -16.83 -5.95 -10.10
C ALA A 258 -17.69 -4.93 -10.86
N VAL A 259 -18.61 -5.40 -11.70
CA VAL A 259 -19.54 -4.55 -12.48
C VAL A 259 -20.44 -3.72 -11.57
N LYS A 260 -21.08 -4.35 -10.56
CA LYS A 260 -21.99 -3.68 -9.61
C LYS A 260 -21.27 -2.66 -8.71
N SER A 261 -19.95 -2.78 -8.56
CA SER A 261 -19.11 -1.84 -7.82
C SER A 261 -18.43 -0.78 -8.72
N GLY A 262 -18.66 -0.80 -10.04
CA GLY A 262 -18.03 0.14 -10.97
C GLY A 262 -16.51 -0.08 -11.13
N LEU A 263 -16.08 -1.34 -11.22
CA LEU A 263 -14.68 -1.76 -11.26
C LEU A 263 -14.34 -2.48 -12.56
N ARG A 264 -13.07 -2.43 -12.97
CA ARG A 264 -12.52 -3.27 -14.05
C ARG A 264 -11.81 -4.48 -13.45
N MET A 265 -12.20 -5.69 -13.82
CA MET A 265 -11.64 -6.91 -13.25
C MET A 265 -10.38 -7.34 -14.01
N ILE A 266 -9.29 -7.55 -13.29
CA ILE A 266 -8.08 -8.25 -13.75
C ILE A 266 -8.14 -9.66 -13.17
N PHE A 267 -7.99 -10.70 -14.00
CA PHE A 267 -7.98 -12.10 -13.54
C PHE A 267 -6.64 -12.78 -13.85
N ASP A 268 -6.08 -13.43 -12.83
CA ASP A 268 -4.82 -14.16 -12.89
C ASP A 268 -5.02 -15.63 -13.27
N LEU A 269 -4.30 -16.08 -14.30
CA LEU A 269 -4.38 -17.41 -14.86
C LEU A 269 -3.28 -18.31 -14.28
N ASN A 270 -3.63 -19.56 -13.95
CA ASN A 270 -2.69 -20.55 -13.43
C ASN A 270 -1.60 -20.89 -14.47
N VAL A 271 -0.34 -20.59 -14.15
CA VAL A 271 0.83 -20.84 -15.01
C VAL A 271 1.59 -22.12 -14.65
N LEU A 272 1.20 -22.81 -13.57
CA LEU A 272 1.76 -24.10 -13.15
C LEU A 272 1.08 -25.32 -13.80
N ILE A 273 0.00 -25.13 -14.57
CA ILE A 273 -0.52 -26.19 -15.45
C ILE A 273 0.46 -26.35 -16.62
N ARG A 274 1.25 -27.43 -16.59
CA ARG A 274 2.39 -27.65 -17.51
C ARG A 274 2.27 -28.96 -18.29
N ASN A 275 2.82 -28.94 -19.50
CA ASN A 275 3.03 -30.13 -20.32
C ASN A 275 4.28 -30.91 -19.88
N PRO A 276 4.45 -32.19 -20.28
CA PRO A 276 5.63 -32.99 -19.94
C PRO A 276 6.98 -32.44 -20.45
N ASP A 277 6.95 -31.51 -21.40
CA ASP A 277 8.13 -30.80 -21.94
C ASP A 277 8.45 -29.48 -21.21
N GLY A 278 7.63 -29.08 -20.23
CA GLY A 278 7.76 -27.82 -19.49
C GLY A 278 7.02 -26.62 -20.08
N SER A 279 6.43 -26.73 -21.27
CA SER A 279 5.60 -25.65 -21.84
C SER A 279 4.29 -25.47 -21.07
N TRP A 280 3.73 -24.25 -21.06
CA TRP A 280 2.44 -23.99 -20.42
C TRP A 280 1.28 -24.70 -21.14
N ASN A 281 0.41 -25.34 -20.37
CA ASN A 281 -0.76 -26.03 -20.89
C ASN A 281 -1.99 -25.12 -20.84
N ASP A 282 -2.28 -24.48 -21.98
CA ASP A 282 -3.38 -23.52 -22.11
C ASP A 282 -4.80 -24.11 -21.99
N THR A 283 -4.96 -25.43 -21.85
CA THR A 283 -6.27 -26.11 -21.93
C THR A 283 -7.27 -25.62 -20.89
N ASN A 284 -6.82 -25.18 -19.71
CA ASN A 284 -7.70 -24.57 -18.72
C ASN A 284 -7.95 -23.07 -19.01
N ALA A 285 -6.92 -22.33 -19.41
CA ALA A 285 -7.01 -20.93 -19.80
C ALA A 285 -7.99 -20.71 -20.95
N ARG A 286 -7.92 -21.53 -22.02
CA ARG A 286 -8.88 -21.49 -23.13
C ARG A 286 -10.33 -21.65 -22.67
N LYS A 287 -10.60 -22.51 -21.67
CA LYS A 287 -11.95 -22.72 -21.13
C LYS A 287 -12.47 -21.49 -20.37
N ILE A 288 -11.67 -20.91 -19.48
CA ILE A 288 -12.10 -19.72 -18.72
C ILE A 288 -12.18 -18.47 -19.59
N ILE A 289 -11.25 -18.28 -20.54
CA ILE A 289 -11.29 -17.18 -21.53
C ILE A 289 -12.53 -17.31 -22.43
N ALA A 290 -12.83 -18.51 -22.95
CA ALA A 290 -14.00 -18.73 -23.78
C ALA A 290 -15.32 -18.59 -23.00
N PHE A 291 -15.39 -19.09 -21.76
CA PHE A 291 -16.56 -18.89 -20.89
C PHE A 291 -16.78 -17.40 -20.60
N ALA A 292 -15.73 -16.68 -20.20
CA ALA A 292 -15.80 -15.23 -19.95
C ALA A 292 -16.28 -14.48 -21.20
N LYS A 293 -15.75 -14.81 -22.38
CA LYS A 293 -16.16 -14.20 -23.65
C LYS A 293 -17.62 -14.50 -24.00
N ASN A 294 -18.08 -15.74 -23.78
CA ASN A 294 -19.47 -16.18 -23.99
C ASN A 294 -20.46 -15.63 -22.95
N GLN A 295 -19.98 -14.91 -21.93
CA GLN A 295 -20.78 -14.17 -20.95
C GLN A 295 -20.57 -12.65 -21.07
N ASP A 296 -20.04 -12.19 -22.22
CA ASP A 296 -19.70 -10.79 -22.52
C ASP A 296 -18.81 -10.11 -21.44
N MET A 297 -18.02 -10.90 -20.71
CA MET A 297 -17.20 -10.38 -19.60
C MET A 297 -16.07 -9.50 -20.12
N MET A 298 -16.00 -8.29 -19.60
CA MET A 298 -15.01 -7.26 -19.93
C MET A 298 -13.83 -7.36 -18.95
N LEU A 299 -12.93 -8.32 -19.19
CA LEU A 299 -11.76 -8.64 -18.35
C LEU A 299 -10.44 -8.11 -18.92
N ASP A 300 -9.50 -7.87 -18.00
CA ASP A 300 -8.05 -7.79 -18.21
C ASP A 300 -7.36 -8.99 -17.54
N TRP A 301 -6.08 -9.25 -17.84
CA TRP A 301 -5.46 -10.55 -17.57
C TRP A 301 -4.05 -10.46 -16.96
N GLN A 302 -3.73 -11.49 -16.17
CA GLN A 302 -2.43 -11.83 -15.60
C GLN A 302 -2.16 -13.33 -15.83
N LEU A 303 -0.90 -13.75 -15.70
CA LEU A 303 -0.51 -15.16 -15.85
C LEU A 303 0.62 -15.52 -14.86
N GLY A 304 0.23 -16.06 -13.71
CA GLY A 304 1.10 -16.56 -12.67
C GLY A 304 1.59 -15.48 -11.70
N ASN A 305 1.72 -15.85 -10.43
CA ASN A 305 1.94 -14.91 -9.33
C ASN A 305 3.28 -15.15 -8.62
N GLU A 306 4.19 -14.17 -8.63
CA GLU A 306 5.52 -14.27 -8.03
C GLU A 306 6.36 -15.45 -8.58
N PRO A 307 6.52 -15.56 -9.92
CA PRO A 307 7.11 -16.75 -10.56
C PRO A 307 8.58 -16.97 -10.20
N ASN A 308 9.30 -15.92 -9.82
CA ASN A 308 10.67 -16.01 -9.31
C ASN A 308 10.75 -16.69 -7.92
N SER A 309 9.65 -16.77 -7.16
CA SER A 309 9.56 -17.50 -5.88
C SER A 309 9.04 -18.93 -6.01
N PHE A 310 8.61 -19.39 -7.20
CA PHE A 310 7.99 -20.73 -7.37
C PHE A 310 8.86 -21.88 -6.86
N ARG A 311 10.19 -21.77 -6.93
CA ARG A 311 11.10 -22.82 -6.42
C ARG A 311 11.02 -22.97 -4.90
N HIS A 312 10.67 -21.91 -4.17
CA HIS A 312 10.50 -21.93 -2.73
C HIS A 312 9.07 -22.26 -2.30
N VAL A 313 8.06 -21.85 -3.08
CA VAL A 313 6.63 -22.07 -2.75
C VAL A 313 6.15 -23.45 -3.23
N PHE A 314 6.42 -23.81 -4.49
CA PHE A 314 5.87 -24.98 -5.18
C PHE A 314 6.93 -26.04 -5.54
N ASN A 315 8.21 -25.79 -5.26
CA ASN A 315 9.36 -26.61 -5.68
C ASN A 315 9.59 -26.69 -7.21
N VAL A 316 8.85 -25.91 -8.00
CA VAL A 316 8.94 -25.82 -9.48
C VAL A 316 9.75 -24.59 -9.88
N THR A 317 10.54 -24.66 -10.95
CA THR A 317 11.24 -23.50 -11.52
C THR A 317 10.72 -23.22 -12.93
N ILE A 318 10.26 -22.00 -13.20
CA ILE A 318 9.95 -21.49 -14.54
C ILE A 318 10.90 -20.32 -14.80
N SER A 319 11.71 -20.40 -15.85
CA SER A 319 12.63 -19.31 -16.20
C SER A 319 11.87 -18.12 -16.78
N ALA A 320 12.41 -16.91 -16.58
CA ALA A 320 11.85 -15.69 -17.16
C ALA A 320 11.73 -15.76 -18.70
N THR A 321 12.66 -16.49 -19.34
CA THR A 321 12.66 -16.76 -20.79
C THR A 321 11.52 -17.68 -21.22
N GLU A 322 11.13 -18.66 -20.39
CA GLU A 322 9.97 -19.51 -20.67
C GLU A 322 8.67 -18.77 -20.43
N LEU A 323 8.57 -18.05 -19.30
CA LEU A 323 7.41 -17.23 -18.97
C LEU A 323 7.13 -16.17 -20.05
N ALA A 324 8.17 -15.60 -20.67
CA ALA A 324 8.01 -14.68 -21.80
C ALA A 324 7.32 -15.34 -23.02
N LYS A 325 7.59 -16.62 -23.29
CA LYS A 325 6.88 -17.38 -24.34
C LYS A 325 5.44 -17.69 -23.92
N ASP A 326 5.22 -18.06 -22.66
CA ASP A 326 3.90 -18.36 -22.12
C ASP A 326 2.98 -17.11 -22.20
N TYR A 327 3.52 -15.92 -21.93
CA TYR A 327 2.84 -14.64 -22.11
C TYR A 327 2.58 -14.30 -23.59
N ASP A 328 3.59 -14.43 -24.47
CA ASP A 328 3.41 -14.23 -25.91
C ASP A 328 2.30 -15.13 -26.48
N HIS A 329 2.25 -16.38 -26.01
CA HIS A 329 1.21 -17.35 -26.37
C HIS A 329 -0.16 -16.91 -25.83
N LEU A 330 -0.28 -16.58 -24.54
CA LEU A 330 -1.51 -16.03 -23.96
C LEU A 330 -2.01 -14.78 -24.73
N ARG A 331 -1.11 -13.90 -25.17
CA ARG A 331 -1.47 -12.72 -25.97
C ARG A 331 -2.11 -13.11 -27.30
N GLN A 332 -1.63 -14.16 -27.96
CA GLN A 332 -2.28 -14.76 -29.12
C GLN A 332 -3.67 -15.32 -28.77
N LEU A 333 -3.80 -16.11 -27.68
CA LEU A 333 -5.09 -16.67 -27.24
C LEU A 333 -6.14 -15.58 -26.98
N LEU A 334 -5.75 -14.50 -26.30
CA LEU A 334 -6.62 -13.36 -26.03
C LEU A 334 -7.01 -12.64 -27.32
N ASN A 335 -6.11 -12.53 -28.30
CA ASN A 335 -6.44 -11.94 -29.60
C ASN A 335 -7.43 -12.82 -30.38
N GLU A 336 -7.19 -14.14 -30.44
CA GLU A 336 -8.10 -15.13 -31.04
C GLU A 336 -9.49 -15.12 -30.40
N ALA A 337 -9.57 -14.96 -29.08
CA ALA A 337 -10.82 -14.88 -28.32
C ALA A 337 -11.52 -13.50 -28.40
N GLY A 338 -11.00 -12.53 -29.17
CA GLY A 338 -11.60 -11.19 -29.27
C GLY A 338 -11.42 -10.34 -28.00
N TYR A 339 -10.32 -10.55 -27.28
CA TYR A 339 -9.78 -9.71 -26.19
C TYR A 339 -8.54 -8.93 -26.67
N MET A 340 -8.42 -8.62 -27.97
CA MET A 340 -7.29 -7.87 -28.52
C MET A 340 -7.03 -6.50 -27.87
N ASN A 341 -8.07 -5.89 -27.29
CA ASN A 341 -7.98 -4.62 -26.56
C ASN A 341 -7.96 -4.79 -25.01
N SER A 342 -7.86 -6.02 -24.48
CA SER A 342 -7.67 -6.23 -23.04
C SER A 342 -6.23 -5.93 -22.63
N ILE A 343 -6.06 -5.31 -21.47
CA ILE A 343 -4.77 -5.17 -20.82
C ILE A 343 -4.27 -6.57 -20.40
N LEU A 344 -3.00 -6.85 -20.68
CA LEU A 344 -2.22 -7.95 -20.13
C LEU A 344 -1.02 -7.36 -19.38
N VAL A 345 -0.84 -7.75 -18.12
CA VAL A 345 0.29 -7.30 -17.28
C VAL A 345 1.04 -8.49 -16.69
N GLY A 346 2.34 -8.31 -16.51
CA GLY A 346 3.27 -9.32 -16.00
C GLY A 346 4.68 -8.72 -15.84
N PRO A 347 5.65 -9.43 -15.22
CA PRO A 347 5.58 -10.82 -14.79
C PRO A 347 5.28 -11.03 -13.29
N GLU A 348 4.60 -10.09 -12.62
CA GLU A 348 4.15 -10.22 -11.21
C GLU A 348 5.29 -10.59 -10.21
N VAL A 349 6.50 -10.07 -10.41
CA VAL A 349 7.68 -10.45 -9.59
C VAL A 349 7.68 -9.81 -8.20
N ASN A 350 8.17 -10.54 -7.20
CA ASN A 350 8.49 -10.00 -5.87
C ASN A 350 10.02 -9.85 -5.70
N HIS A 351 10.53 -9.76 -4.47
CA HIS A 351 11.98 -9.67 -4.17
C HIS A 351 12.73 -8.55 -4.91
N VAL A 352 12.04 -7.44 -5.20
CA VAL A 352 12.62 -6.22 -5.79
C VAL A 352 13.35 -5.42 -4.71
N GLY A 353 14.59 -5.00 -5.00
CA GLY A 353 15.45 -4.26 -4.08
C GLY A 353 16.14 -5.10 -3.00
N ASP A 354 16.12 -6.43 -3.15
CA ASP A 354 16.93 -7.35 -2.35
C ASP A 354 18.39 -7.37 -2.85
N LEU A 355 19.33 -7.79 -2.00
CA LEU A 355 20.78 -7.72 -2.29
C LEU A 355 21.23 -8.53 -3.52
N ASN A 356 20.43 -9.52 -3.96
CA ASN A 356 20.69 -10.35 -5.13
C ASN A 356 19.92 -9.89 -6.39
N GLN A 357 19.08 -8.85 -6.28
CA GLN A 357 18.28 -8.27 -7.37
C GLN A 357 17.45 -9.31 -8.15
N MET A 358 16.96 -10.35 -7.46
CA MET A 358 16.28 -11.49 -8.09
C MET A 358 15.04 -11.06 -8.87
N GLY A 359 14.20 -10.21 -8.28
CA GLY A 359 12.98 -9.71 -8.92
C GLY A 359 13.29 -8.89 -10.17
N GLU A 360 14.23 -7.95 -10.07
CA GLU A 360 14.59 -7.07 -11.18
C GLU A 360 15.28 -7.82 -12.33
N GLN A 361 16.20 -8.75 -12.03
CA GLN A 361 16.86 -9.56 -13.06
C GLN A 361 15.87 -10.53 -13.74
N TYR A 362 14.90 -11.08 -13.01
CA TYR A 362 13.83 -11.89 -13.60
C TYR A 362 12.97 -11.04 -14.56
N ALA A 363 12.50 -9.86 -14.12
CA ALA A 363 11.71 -8.95 -14.94
C ALA A 363 12.47 -8.44 -16.18
N LYS A 364 13.75 -8.07 -16.04
CA LYS A 364 14.62 -7.70 -17.16
C LYS A 364 14.74 -8.82 -18.18
N THR A 365 14.99 -10.05 -17.73
CA THR A 365 15.13 -11.22 -18.62
C THR A 365 13.82 -11.54 -19.35
N PHE A 366 12.69 -11.44 -18.65
CA PHE A 366 11.35 -11.58 -19.23
C PHE A 366 11.11 -10.52 -20.31
N LEU A 367 11.30 -9.23 -19.97
CA LEU A 367 11.08 -8.10 -20.87
C LEU A 367 11.96 -8.17 -22.12
N SER A 368 13.24 -8.54 -21.99
CA SER A 368 14.16 -8.72 -23.12
C SER A 368 13.75 -9.86 -24.07
N THR A 369 12.94 -10.82 -23.62
CA THR A 369 12.57 -12.02 -24.38
C THR A 369 11.21 -11.87 -25.11
N GLN A 370 10.24 -11.19 -24.50
CA GLN A 370 8.86 -11.07 -24.99
C GLN A 370 8.68 -10.08 -26.17
N LYS A 371 7.64 -10.29 -26.98
CA LYS A 371 7.35 -9.57 -28.23
C LYS A 371 6.50 -8.29 -28.04
N ASP A 372 6.76 -7.54 -26.97
CA ASP A 372 5.99 -6.34 -26.58
C ASP A 372 4.51 -6.64 -26.33
N THR A 373 4.35 -7.75 -25.61
CA THR A 373 3.11 -8.45 -25.26
C THR A 373 2.41 -7.87 -24.03
N VAL A 374 3.17 -7.38 -23.03
CA VAL A 374 2.61 -6.78 -21.81
C VAL A 374 2.41 -5.27 -21.98
N ASN A 375 1.25 -4.77 -21.58
CA ASN A 375 0.96 -3.33 -21.62
C ASN A 375 1.68 -2.57 -20.49
N TYR A 376 1.90 -3.24 -19.36
CA TYR A 376 2.60 -2.71 -18.20
C TYR A 376 3.42 -3.81 -17.56
N VAL A 377 4.61 -3.45 -17.05
CA VAL A 377 5.45 -4.36 -16.27
C VAL A 377 5.05 -4.32 -14.80
N THR A 378 4.81 -5.47 -14.20
CA THR A 378 4.32 -5.59 -12.83
C THR A 378 5.30 -6.21 -11.86
N TRP A 379 5.22 -5.73 -10.63
CA TRP A 379 5.97 -6.23 -9.48
C TRP A 379 5.19 -5.97 -8.19
N HIS A 380 5.55 -6.68 -7.13
CA HIS A 380 4.90 -6.66 -5.83
C HIS A 380 5.77 -5.98 -4.78
N GLN A 381 5.15 -5.31 -3.81
CA GLN A 381 5.88 -4.64 -2.73
C GLN A 381 5.19 -4.73 -1.38
N TYR A 382 5.95 -5.16 -0.37
CA TYR A 382 5.59 -5.15 1.04
C TYR A 382 6.76 -4.57 1.83
N TYR A 383 6.49 -3.71 2.81
CA TYR A 383 7.56 -3.06 3.58
C TYR A 383 8.12 -3.94 4.71
N LEU A 384 7.31 -4.84 5.26
CA LEU A 384 7.57 -5.50 6.54
C LEU A 384 7.17 -6.99 6.51
N ASN A 385 7.73 -7.78 7.43
CA ASN A 385 7.31 -9.16 7.66
C ASN A 385 6.22 -9.20 8.75
N GLY A 386 4.99 -9.60 8.39
CA GLY A 386 3.83 -9.55 9.29
C GLY A 386 3.99 -10.33 10.60
N ARG A 387 4.86 -11.35 10.61
CA ARG A 387 5.12 -12.22 11.77
C ARG A 387 5.99 -11.57 12.85
N VAL A 388 6.70 -10.48 12.55
CA VAL A 388 7.72 -9.86 13.45
C VAL A 388 7.70 -8.33 13.50
N ALA A 389 6.92 -7.68 12.64
CA ALA A 389 6.79 -6.22 12.59
C ALA A 389 6.24 -5.62 13.89
N LYS A 390 6.66 -4.38 14.19
CA LYS A 390 6.31 -3.63 15.40
C LYS A 390 5.73 -2.27 15.04
N ILE A 391 5.03 -1.65 15.99
CA ILE A 391 4.42 -0.34 15.85
C ILE A 391 5.42 0.76 15.42
N ASP A 392 6.65 0.73 15.92
CA ASP A 392 7.69 1.71 15.58
C ASP A 392 8.13 1.58 14.11
N ASP A 393 8.09 0.38 13.52
CA ASP A 393 8.50 0.14 12.14
C ASP A 393 7.55 0.83 11.13
N PHE A 394 6.27 1.01 11.51
CA PHE A 394 5.25 1.69 10.71
C PHE A 394 5.34 3.24 10.77
N VAL A 395 6.15 3.81 11.67
CA VAL A 395 6.38 5.27 11.78
C VAL A 395 7.86 5.66 11.66
N ASN A 396 8.73 4.68 11.38
CA ASN A 396 10.16 4.84 11.16
C ASN A 396 10.41 5.26 9.69
N PRO A 397 10.93 6.48 9.40
CA PRO A 397 11.14 6.94 8.02
C PRO A 397 12.00 6.02 7.15
N PHE A 398 12.91 5.21 7.74
CA PHE A 398 13.71 4.25 6.96
C PHE A 398 12.84 3.21 6.23
N THR A 399 11.73 2.77 6.82
CA THR A 399 10.77 1.84 6.20
C THR A 399 10.20 2.43 4.91
N PHE A 400 9.78 3.69 4.96
CA PHE A 400 9.20 4.44 3.84
C PHE A 400 10.23 4.72 2.74
N ASN A 401 11.50 4.80 3.10
CA ASN A 401 12.60 5.12 2.19
C ASN A 401 13.05 3.91 1.35
N TRP A 402 12.54 2.69 1.62
CA TRP A 402 12.83 1.50 0.80
C TRP A 402 12.11 1.52 -0.55
N LEU A 403 10.82 1.88 -0.58
CA LEU A 403 10.02 1.97 -1.82
C LEU A 403 10.66 2.87 -2.91
N PRO A 404 11.19 4.08 -2.60
CA PRO A 404 12.03 4.87 -3.51
C PRO A 404 13.15 4.08 -4.18
N THR A 405 13.91 3.30 -3.40
CA THR A 405 15.03 2.48 -3.90
C THR A 405 14.52 1.34 -4.80
N GLN A 406 13.45 0.67 -4.40
CA GLN A 406 12.83 -0.42 -5.18
C GLN A 406 12.31 0.07 -6.54
N ILE A 407 11.58 1.18 -6.57
CA ILE A 407 11.11 1.81 -7.82
C ILE A 407 12.28 2.20 -8.73
N ASN A 408 13.36 2.75 -8.16
CA ASN A 408 14.53 3.17 -8.94
C ASN A 408 15.32 1.98 -9.50
N SER A 409 15.51 0.92 -8.71
CA SER A 409 16.14 -0.34 -9.15
C SER A 409 15.34 -0.97 -10.29
N MET A 410 14.02 -1.13 -10.09
CA MET A 410 13.13 -1.69 -11.12
C MET A 410 13.14 -0.84 -12.40
N ARG A 411 13.12 0.51 -12.31
CA ARG A 411 13.20 1.39 -13.49
C ARG A 411 14.51 1.22 -14.27
N GLN A 412 15.64 1.02 -13.57
CA GLN A 412 16.92 0.75 -14.21
C GLN A 412 16.88 -0.58 -14.97
N PHE A 413 16.42 -1.66 -14.34
CA PHE A 413 16.38 -2.99 -14.98
C PHE A 413 15.39 -3.07 -16.15
N ILE A 414 14.28 -2.30 -16.10
CA ILE A 414 13.39 -2.12 -17.26
C ILE A 414 14.14 -1.44 -18.42
N ALA A 415 14.84 -0.33 -18.16
CA ALA A 415 15.63 0.35 -19.20
C ALA A 415 16.75 -0.55 -19.77
N GLU A 416 17.41 -1.35 -18.92
CA GLU A 416 18.43 -2.33 -19.32
C GLU A 416 17.86 -3.54 -20.09
N SER A 417 16.54 -3.74 -20.14
CA SER A 417 15.90 -4.73 -21.03
C SER A 417 15.74 -4.23 -22.47
N GLY A 418 16.01 -2.94 -22.72
CA GLY A 418 15.78 -2.28 -24.00
C GLY A 418 14.29 -1.98 -24.30
N LYS A 419 13.37 -2.31 -23.39
CA LYS A 419 11.94 -2.06 -23.54
C LYS A 419 11.51 -0.75 -22.87
N ASN A 420 10.65 0.01 -23.54
CA ASN A 420 10.04 1.23 -23.00
C ASN A 420 8.61 0.93 -22.52
N VAL A 421 8.47 0.39 -21.31
CA VAL A 421 7.18 -0.02 -20.71
C VAL A 421 6.99 0.61 -19.34
N SER A 422 5.80 1.17 -19.09
CA SER A 422 5.43 1.75 -17.79
C SER A 422 5.18 0.66 -16.74
N MET A 423 5.51 0.94 -15.48
CA MET A 423 5.36 -0.06 -14.40
C MET A 423 4.12 0.16 -13.52
N TRP A 424 3.59 -0.95 -12.99
CA TRP A 424 2.48 -1.05 -12.05
C TRP A 424 2.94 -1.78 -10.77
N LEU A 425 2.38 -1.41 -9.62
CA LEU A 425 2.37 -2.25 -8.42
C LEU A 425 1.07 -3.07 -8.43
N SER A 426 1.11 -4.31 -8.94
CA SER A 426 -0.09 -5.17 -9.10
C SER A 426 -0.58 -5.83 -7.81
N GLU A 427 0.30 -5.97 -6.81
CA GLU A 427 -0.04 -6.42 -5.47
C GLU A 427 0.84 -5.68 -4.46
N THR A 428 0.25 -4.95 -3.51
CA THR A 428 1.05 -4.22 -2.54
C THR A 428 0.35 -3.92 -1.22
N SER A 429 1.08 -3.99 -0.11
CA SER A 429 0.53 -3.70 1.22
C SER A 429 1.57 -3.23 2.24
N THR A 430 1.19 -3.21 3.52
CA THR A 430 2.09 -2.88 4.64
C THR A 430 3.09 -4.01 4.92
N ALA A 431 2.61 -5.23 5.11
CA ALA A 431 3.42 -6.38 5.50
C ALA A 431 3.00 -7.68 4.80
N PHE A 432 3.96 -8.52 4.43
CA PHE A 432 3.70 -9.81 3.79
C PHE A 432 3.32 -10.89 4.81
N GLY A 433 2.82 -12.03 4.32
CA GLY A 433 2.36 -13.14 5.16
C GLY A 433 0.97 -12.91 5.77
N GLY A 434 0.09 -12.22 5.05
CA GLY A 434 -1.28 -11.89 5.46
C GLY A 434 -1.44 -10.54 6.18
N GLY A 435 -0.36 -9.79 6.42
CA GLY A 435 -0.34 -8.55 7.20
C GLY A 435 0.26 -8.72 8.60
N ALA A 436 0.43 -7.62 9.33
CA ALA A 436 0.89 -7.61 10.71
C ALA A 436 -0.31 -7.52 11.67
N PRO A 437 -0.58 -8.54 12.51
CA PRO A 437 -1.77 -8.58 13.36
C PRO A 437 -1.89 -7.37 14.30
N GLY A 438 -3.03 -6.66 14.23
CA GLY A 438 -3.28 -5.48 15.08
C GLY A 438 -2.36 -4.28 14.77
N LEU A 439 -1.80 -4.22 13.57
CA LEU A 439 -1.04 -3.09 13.03
C LEU A 439 -1.49 -2.75 11.60
N SER A 440 -1.63 -3.76 10.74
CA SER A 440 -1.96 -3.59 9.31
C SER A 440 -3.44 -3.28 9.01
N ASP A 441 -4.32 -3.47 10.00
CA ASP A 441 -5.75 -3.12 9.99
C ASP A 441 -6.07 -1.96 10.96
N ARG A 442 -5.05 -1.17 11.30
CA ARG A 442 -5.11 -0.05 12.26
C ARG A 442 -4.61 1.25 11.63
N PHE A 443 -4.91 2.37 12.29
CA PHE A 443 -4.58 3.72 11.85
C PHE A 443 -3.10 3.90 11.43
N VAL A 444 -2.16 3.22 12.10
CA VAL A 444 -0.73 3.25 11.77
C VAL A 444 -0.37 2.63 10.41
N ALA A 445 -1.20 1.74 9.86
CA ALA A 445 -1.06 1.24 8.49
C ALA A 445 -1.18 2.36 7.44
N GLY A 446 -2.04 3.34 7.75
CA GLY A 446 -2.41 4.44 6.87
C GLY A 446 -1.22 5.29 6.40
N PHE A 447 -0.19 5.45 7.24
CA PHE A 447 1.03 6.18 6.85
C PHE A 447 1.73 5.48 5.68
N LEU A 448 2.04 4.18 5.84
CA LEU A 448 2.69 3.38 4.79
C LEU A 448 1.81 3.29 3.52
N TRP A 449 0.48 3.33 3.66
CA TRP A 449 -0.43 3.30 2.52
C TRP A 449 -0.51 4.64 1.76
N LEU A 450 -0.73 5.75 2.47
CA LEU A 450 -0.84 7.07 1.86
C LEU A 450 0.51 7.55 1.27
N ASP A 451 1.63 7.18 1.89
CA ASP A 451 2.96 7.50 1.34
C ASP A 451 3.26 6.69 0.09
N LYS A 452 2.85 5.42 0.05
CA LYS A 452 2.97 4.58 -1.13
C LYS A 452 2.21 5.16 -2.32
N LEU A 453 0.97 5.60 -2.11
CA LEU A 453 0.20 6.31 -3.14
C LEU A 453 0.93 7.58 -3.62
N GLY A 454 1.31 8.45 -2.69
CA GLY A 454 1.98 9.72 -3.02
C GLY A 454 3.32 9.56 -3.72
N TYR A 455 4.19 8.69 -3.21
CA TYR A 455 5.51 8.45 -3.81
C TYR A 455 5.40 7.72 -5.15
N SER A 456 4.51 6.74 -5.28
CA SER A 456 4.33 6.01 -6.55
C SER A 456 3.83 6.93 -7.66
N ALA A 457 2.85 7.80 -7.37
CA ALA A 457 2.40 8.82 -8.31
C ALA A 457 3.53 9.81 -8.68
N LYS A 458 4.27 10.31 -7.69
CA LYS A 458 5.44 11.20 -7.87
C LYS A 458 6.60 10.54 -8.66
N ALA A 459 6.65 9.21 -8.71
CA ALA A 459 7.67 8.44 -9.41
C ALA A 459 7.22 7.85 -10.76
N GLY A 460 5.99 8.14 -11.19
CA GLY A 460 5.47 7.77 -12.52
C GLY A 460 4.87 6.37 -12.61
N LEU A 461 4.51 5.73 -11.49
CA LEU A 461 3.78 4.46 -11.50
C LEU A 461 2.33 4.71 -11.94
N ASN A 462 1.82 3.87 -12.84
CA ASN A 462 0.52 4.13 -13.48
C ASN A 462 -0.67 3.55 -12.67
N VAL A 463 -0.47 2.44 -11.95
CA VAL A 463 -1.43 1.82 -11.00
C VAL A 463 -0.71 1.27 -9.76
N VAL A 464 -1.40 1.30 -8.62
CA VAL A 464 -1.02 0.78 -7.30
C VAL A 464 -2.21 0.01 -6.70
N THR A 465 -2.10 -1.31 -6.62
CA THR A 465 -3.18 -2.23 -6.25
C THR A 465 -3.02 -2.74 -4.81
N ARG A 466 -3.85 -2.23 -3.90
CA ARG A 466 -3.85 -2.60 -2.48
C ARG A 466 -4.26 -4.05 -2.25
N GLN A 467 -3.32 -4.85 -1.73
CA GLN A 467 -3.66 -6.12 -1.08
C GLN A 467 -4.09 -5.87 0.37
N SER A 468 -5.35 -6.08 0.78
CA SER A 468 -6.52 -6.51 0.02
C SER A 468 -7.71 -5.59 0.29
N LEU A 469 -8.79 -5.71 -0.50
CA LEU A 469 -10.09 -5.20 -0.07
C LEU A 469 -10.64 -6.00 1.12
N PHE A 470 -10.45 -7.32 1.14
CA PHE A 470 -11.03 -8.23 2.14
C PHE A 470 -10.11 -9.42 2.39
N GLY A 471 -10.04 -9.91 3.64
CA GLY A 471 -9.20 -11.03 4.05
C GLY A 471 -7.75 -10.64 4.38
N GLY A 472 -7.18 -11.27 5.41
CA GLY A 472 -5.87 -10.89 5.98
C GLY A 472 -5.96 -9.73 6.99
N ASP A 473 -4.93 -9.61 7.83
CA ASP A 473 -4.73 -8.50 8.78
C ASP A 473 -4.42 -7.17 8.09
N TYR A 474 -4.29 -7.14 6.76
CA TYR A 474 -4.11 -5.93 5.94
C TYR A 474 -5.38 -5.45 5.22
N ALA A 475 -6.53 -6.10 5.44
CA ALA A 475 -7.75 -5.85 4.69
C ALA A 475 -8.30 -4.42 4.91
N MET A 476 -8.75 -3.77 3.84
CA MET A 476 -9.49 -2.50 3.94
C MET A 476 -10.89 -2.70 4.55
N VAL A 477 -11.53 -3.84 4.33
CA VAL A 477 -12.84 -4.20 4.90
C VAL A 477 -12.70 -5.41 5.81
N SER A 478 -13.07 -5.25 7.07
CA SER A 478 -13.10 -6.33 8.07
C SER A 478 -14.19 -7.37 7.78
N THR A 479 -14.09 -8.55 8.40
CA THR A 479 -15.05 -9.65 8.28
C THR A 479 -16.49 -9.28 8.66
N ASN A 480 -16.67 -8.28 9.54
CA ASN A 480 -17.98 -7.73 9.92
C ASN A 480 -18.53 -6.69 8.90
N LEU A 481 -17.91 -6.61 7.72
CA LEU A 481 -18.16 -5.59 6.69
C LEU A 481 -18.07 -4.16 7.23
N MET A 482 -17.12 -3.90 8.13
CA MET A 482 -16.82 -2.54 8.61
C MET A 482 -15.51 -2.05 7.99
N PRO A 483 -15.43 -0.80 7.52
CA PRO A 483 -14.22 -0.24 6.94
C PRO A 483 -13.15 -0.03 8.01
N ASN A 484 -11.95 -0.56 7.77
CA ASN A 484 -10.74 -0.28 8.54
C ASN A 484 -10.17 1.10 8.12
N PRO A 485 -9.23 1.70 8.89
CA PRO A 485 -8.74 3.06 8.64
C PRO A 485 -8.25 3.33 7.21
N ASP A 486 -7.56 2.35 6.60
CA ASP A 486 -7.03 2.45 5.23
C ASP A 486 -8.12 2.54 4.15
N TRP A 487 -9.33 2.05 4.42
CA TRP A 487 -10.47 2.25 3.52
C TRP A 487 -10.89 3.72 3.51
N TRP A 488 -11.01 4.36 4.68
CA TRP A 488 -11.33 5.78 4.78
C TRP A 488 -10.29 6.66 4.10
N ILE A 489 -9.00 6.36 4.31
CA ILE A 489 -7.89 7.06 3.65
C ILE A 489 -7.98 6.90 2.12
N SER A 490 -8.34 5.71 1.63
CA SER A 490 -8.55 5.45 0.21
C SER A 490 -9.75 6.20 -0.37
N VAL A 491 -10.83 6.35 0.40
CA VAL A 491 -12.00 7.16 0.02
C VAL A 491 -11.65 8.66 -0.02
N PHE A 492 -10.89 9.17 0.96
CA PHE A 492 -10.38 10.56 0.94
C PHE A 492 -9.51 10.81 -0.30
N TYR A 493 -8.57 9.90 -0.59
CA TYR A 493 -7.77 9.96 -1.82
C TYR A 493 -8.66 10.00 -3.07
N LYS A 494 -9.60 9.05 -3.20
CA LYS A 494 -10.57 8.98 -4.31
C LYS A 494 -11.53 10.17 -4.37
N GLN A 495 -11.71 10.94 -3.30
CA GLN A 495 -12.55 12.14 -3.32
C GLN A 495 -11.80 13.38 -3.79
N PHE A 496 -10.56 13.59 -3.33
CA PHE A 496 -9.87 14.86 -3.47
C PHE A 496 -8.67 14.86 -4.44
N VAL A 497 -8.07 13.71 -4.73
CA VAL A 497 -6.85 13.60 -5.55
C VAL A 497 -7.20 13.20 -6.99
N SER A 498 -6.71 13.94 -7.98
CA SER A 498 -6.87 13.61 -9.41
C SER A 498 -5.71 12.79 -9.98
N GLU A 499 -5.87 12.34 -11.22
CA GLU A 499 -4.85 11.73 -12.07
C GLU A 499 -3.67 12.64 -12.42
N LYS A 500 -3.82 13.97 -12.28
CA LYS A 500 -2.81 14.98 -12.63
C LYS A 500 -1.82 15.19 -11.47
N VAL A 501 -0.62 14.63 -11.57
CA VAL A 501 0.44 14.71 -10.53
C VAL A 501 1.22 16.01 -10.66
N LEU A 502 1.48 16.67 -9.52
CA LEU A 502 2.27 17.89 -9.43
C LEU A 502 3.58 17.67 -8.64
N LYS A 503 4.59 18.46 -8.97
CA LYS A 503 5.87 18.54 -8.30
C LYS A 503 5.79 19.46 -7.10
N LEU A 504 5.75 18.86 -5.91
CA LEU A 504 6.01 19.54 -4.64
C LEU A 504 7.48 19.32 -4.25
N ILE A 505 8.23 20.41 -4.10
CA ILE A 505 9.66 20.39 -3.77
C ILE A 505 9.81 20.51 -2.25
N THR A 506 10.57 19.59 -1.67
CA THR A 506 10.74 19.42 -0.22
C THR A 506 12.23 19.34 0.11
N PRO A 507 12.76 20.08 1.09
CA PRO A 507 14.13 19.92 1.56
C PRO A 507 14.43 18.50 2.07
N ASN A 508 13.42 17.77 2.56
CA ASN A 508 13.56 16.38 2.99
C ASN A 508 12.20 15.63 2.99
N ASN A 509 11.82 14.98 1.89
CA ASN A 509 10.65 14.07 1.88
C ASN A 509 10.95 12.68 2.46
N PHE A 510 12.17 12.43 2.94
CA PHE A 510 12.65 11.15 3.47
C PHE A 510 12.59 11.10 5.01
N GLY A 511 11.92 12.08 5.64
CA GLY A 511 11.77 12.22 7.09
C GLY A 511 10.36 11.97 7.62
N TYR A 512 10.05 12.55 8.79
CA TYR A 512 8.78 12.36 9.51
C TYR A 512 7.58 13.13 8.93
N VAL A 513 7.81 14.17 8.13
CA VAL A 513 6.75 14.86 7.38
C VAL A 513 6.99 14.58 5.90
N ARG A 514 5.94 14.13 5.22
CA ARG A 514 5.99 13.68 3.83
C ARG A 514 4.73 14.20 3.14
N LEU A 515 4.88 14.97 2.07
CA LEU A 515 3.79 15.65 1.38
C LEU A 515 3.90 15.54 -0.14
N TYR A 516 2.75 15.49 -0.79
CA TYR A 516 2.55 15.27 -2.22
C TYR A 516 1.47 16.22 -2.74
N ALA A 517 1.55 16.62 -4.01
CA ALA A 517 0.58 17.54 -4.62
C ALA A 517 0.06 16.97 -5.94
N HIS A 518 -1.24 17.13 -6.16
CA HIS A 518 -1.94 16.83 -7.43
C HIS A 518 -2.94 17.95 -7.70
N CYS A 519 -3.43 18.08 -8.92
CA CYS A 519 -4.66 18.86 -9.13
C CYS A 519 -5.81 18.22 -8.34
N THR A 520 -6.77 19.01 -7.88
CA THR A 520 -7.96 18.50 -7.18
C THR A 520 -8.89 17.74 -8.13
N ALA A 521 -9.44 16.62 -7.66
CA ALA A 521 -10.38 15.82 -8.43
C ALA A 521 -11.62 16.63 -8.86
N LYS A 522 -12.06 16.48 -10.12
CA LYS A 522 -13.13 17.29 -10.74
C LYS A 522 -14.44 17.36 -9.94
N LYS A 523 -14.76 16.32 -9.17
CA LYS A 523 -15.96 16.23 -8.31
C LYS A 523 -15.86 17.00 -6.98
N ALA A 524 -14.68 17.45 -6.60
CA ALA A 524 -14.43 18.29 -5.42
C ALA A 524 -14.21 19.79 -5.77
N LEU A 525 -14.24 20.16 -7.06
CA LEU A 525 -14.06 21.55 -7.49
C LEU A 525 -15.30 22.41 -7.20
N ILE A 526 -15.15 23.41 -6.34
CA ILE A 526 -16.20 24.39 -6.03
C ILE A 526 -16.35 25.34 -7.22
N ALA A 527 -17.58 25.46 -7.76
CA ALA A 527 -17.92 26.30 -8.91
C ALA A 527 -17.05 26.08 -10.18
N ARG A 528 -16.38 24.91 -10.30
CA ARG A 528 -15.36 24.60 -11.31
C ARG A 528 -14.10 25.50 -11.29
N VAL A 529 -13.89 26.25 -10.21
CA VAL A 529 -12.62 26.97 -9.99
C VAL A 529 -11.50 25.93 -9.78
N PRO A 530 -10.33 26.07 -10.42
CA PRO A 530 -9.18 25.20 -10.17
C PRO A 530 -8.78 25.13 -8.70
N ALA A 531 -8.21 23.99 -8.34
CA ALA A 531 -7.69 23.75 -7.01
C ALA A 531 -6.54 22.73 -7.04
N VAL A 532 -5.68 22.83 -6.03
CA VAL A 532 -4.57 21.88 -5.79
C VAL A 532 -4.88 21.11 -4.52
N THR A 533 -4.74 19.78 -4.56
CA THR A 533 -4.83 18.93 -3.38
C THR A 533 -3.42 18.57 -2.93
N ILE A 534 -2.98 19.15 -1.82
CA ILE A 534 -1.75 18.73 -1.11
C ILE A 534 -2.15 17.73 -0.03
N TYR A 535 -1.51 16.57 0.01
CA TYR A 535 -1.81 15.50 0.96
C TYR A 535 -0.55 14.80 1.46
N GLY A 536 -0.68 14.06 2.57
CA GLY A 536 0.41 13.29 3.15
C GLY A 536 0.27 13.17 4.67
N MET A 537 1.36 13.35 5.41
CA MET A 537 1.38 13.01 6.84
C MET A 537 2.44 13.72 7.68
N ASN A 538 2.19 13.71 9.00
CA ASN A 538 3.17 13.95 10.04
C ASN A 538 3.25 12.71 10.97
N MET A 539 4.34 11.96 10.89
CA MET A 539 4.65 10.80 11.74
C MET A 539 5.39 11.20 13.02
N GLY A 540 5.55 12.50 13.28
CA GLY A 540 6.22 13.04 14.46
C GLY A 540 5.34 13.06 15.71
N LYS A 541 6.00 13.06 16.87
CA LYS A 541 5.38 13.19 18.22
C LYS A 541 5.00 14.64 18.58
N THR A 542 5.15 15.57 17.65
CA THR A 542 4.91 17.01 17.83
C THR A 542 4.21 17.56 16.60
N PHE A 543 3.50 18.68 16.75
CA PHE A 543 3.02 19.45 15.60
C PHE A 543 4.17 19.81 14.66
N ALA A 544 3.91 19.71 13.36
CA ALA A 544 4.77 20.23 12.31
C ALA A 544 4.12 21.47 11.71
N HIS A 545 4.88 22.55 11.59
CA HIS A 545 4.46 23.74 10.84
C HIS A 545 4.82 23.55 9.38
N VAL A 546 3.88 23.81 8.48
CA VAL A 546 4.04 23.70 7.03
C VAL A 546 3.94 25.09 6.43
N ASP A 547 4.98 25.48 5.73
CA ASP A 547 5.10 26.76 5.03
C ASP A 547 5.33 26.50 3.54
N ILE A 548 4.60 27.22 2.68
CA ILE A 548 4.70 27.15 1.22
C ILE A 548 4.71 28.60 0.72
N PRO A 549 5.89 29.26 0.70
CA PRO A 549 5.95 30.72 0.55
C PRO A 549 5.33 31.23 -0.74
N GLU A 550 5.40 30.47 -1.83
CA GLU A 550 4.81 30.84 -3.12
C GLU A 550 3.28 30.98 -3.02
N LEU A 551 2.62 30.06 -2.31
CA LEU A 551 1.17 30.08 -2.10
C LEU A 551 0.75 31.08 -1.00
N PHE A 552 1.52 31.18 0.09
CA PHE A 552 1.05 31.81 1.34
C PHE A 552 1.60 33.21 1.63
N THR A 553 2.60 33.71 0.88
CA THR A 553 3.18 35.06 1.14
C THR A 553 2.30 36.20 0.63
N GLN A 554 1.65 36.04 -0.53
CA GLN A 554 0.70 37.01 -1.09
C GLN A 554 -0.53 36.31 -1.65
N PRO A 555 -1.33 35.64 -0.79
CA PRO A 555 -2.42 34.79 -1.24
C PRO A 555 -3.52 35.60 -1.93
N SER A 556 -4.08 35.03 -3.00
CA SER A 556 -5.25 35.60 -3.66
C SER A 556 -6.41 35.76 -2.66
N LYS A 557 -7.15 36.88 -2.74
CA LYS A 557 -8.23 37.19 -1.77
C LYS A 557 -9.38 36.17 -1.76
N ILE A 558 -9.52 35.40 -2.83
CA ILE A 558 -10.49 34.30 -2.95
C ILE A 558 -9.95 32.95 -2.44
N MET A 559 -8.65 32.85 -2.11
CA MET A 559 -8.05 31.58 -1.73
C MET A 559 -8.53 31.11 -0.36
N LYS A 560 -8.92 29.84 -0.30
CA LYS A 560 -9.29 29.13 0.94
C LYS A 560 -8.76 27.71 0.93
N ILE A 561 -8.21 27.30 2.07
CA ILE A 561 -7.66 25.96 2.28
C ILE A 561 -8.72 25.14 3.02
N PHE A 562 -9.27 24.14 2.34
CA PHE A 562 -10.21 23.18 2.89
C PHE A 562 -9.39 22.04 3.49
N TYR A 563 -9.23 22.08 4.82
CA TYR A 563 -8.31 21.23 5.56
C TYR A 563 -9.04 20.05 6.21
N TYR A 564 -8.43 18.87 6.08
CA TYR A 564 -8.87 17.63 6.68
C TYR A 564 -7.68 16.92 7.32
N ALA A 565 -7.66 16.83 8.65
CA ALA A 565 -6.77 15.93 9.38
C ALA A 565 -7.49 14.63 9.74
N LEU A 566 -6.87 13.51 9.42
CA LEU A 566 -7.25 12.18 9.86
C LEU A 566 -6.34 11.77 11.03
N THR A 567 -6.95 11.53 12.18
CA THR A 567 -6.28 11.24 13.47
C THR A 567 -6.92 10.05 14.17
N ALA A 568 -6.33 9.59 15.28
CA ALA A 568 -6.91 8.54 16.12
C ALA A 568 -6.39 8.63 17.55
N ASP A 569 -7.15 8.12 18.53
CA ASP A 569 -6.78 8.15 19.95
C ASP A 569 -5.52 7.32 20.26
N ALA A 570 -5.19 6.36 19.38
CA ALA A 570 -3.94 5.62 19.40
C ALA A 570 -3.56 5.15 17.99
N LEU A 571 -2.26 4.97 17.75
CA LEU A 571 -1.73 4.40 16.50
C LEU A 571 -2.32 3.01 16.17
N GLN A 572 -2.58 2.19 17.20
CA GLN A 572 -3.22 0.88 17.04
C GLN A 572 -4.77 0.93 17.10
N SER A 573 -5.38 2.09 16.83
CA SER A 573 -6.84 2.21 16.73
C SER A 573 -7.36 1.55 15.45
N SER A 574 -8.47 0.81 15.55
CA SER A 574 -9.25 0.34 14.40
C SER A 574 -10.21 1.41 13.86
N GLU A 575 -10.40 2.50 14.60
CA GLU A 575 -11.25 3.63 14.26
C GLU A 575 -10.41 4.88 13.94
N ILE A 576 -10.93 5.75 13.07
CA ILE A 576 -10.24 6.94 12.56
C ILE A 576 -11.18 8.15 12.71
N LYS A 577 -10.64 9.29 13.14
CA LYS A 577 -11.36 10.54 13.40
C LYS A 577 -11.04 11.57 12.33
N LEU A 578 -11.91 12.56 12.18
CA LEU A 578 -11.74 13.67 11.25
C LEU A 578 -11.66 14.98 12.04
N ASN A 579 -10.66 15.81 11.75
CA ASN A 579 -10.48 17.15 12.33
C ASN A 579 -10.58 17.20 13.87
N ASP A 580 -10.08 16.13 14.51
CA ASP A 580 -10.14 15.90 15.97
C ASP A 580 -11.56 15.95 16.58
N GLU A 581 -12.60 15.66 15.78
CA GLU A 581 -13.96 15.40 16.27
C GLU A 581 -13.96 14.22 17.28
N SER A 582 -14.81 14.27 18.30
CA SER A 582 -14.82 13.27 19.37
C SER A 582 -15.18 11.87 18.89
N GLU A 583 -16.08 11.78 17.91
CA GLU A 583 -16.59 10.54 17.33
C GLU A 583 -15.77 10.10 16.11
N PRO A 584 -15.58 8.79 15.88
CA PRO A 584 -14.90 8.26 14.71
C PRO A 584 -15.78 8.32 13.45
N LEU A 585 -15.13 8.37 12.29
CA LEU A 585 -15.78 8.23 10.98
C LEU A 585 -16.51 6.88 10.88
N ARG A 586 -17.82 6.95 10.66
CA ARG A 586 -18.71 5.80 10.50
C ARG A 586 -19.64 6.05 9.31
N LEU A 587 -19.98 4.98 8.59
CA LEU A 587 -21.00 5.04 7.55
C LEU A 587 -22.37 5.31 8.18
N GLN A 588 -23.21 6.04 7.44
CA GLN A 588 -24.60 6.24 7.78
C GLN A 588 -25.37 4.90 7.74
N PRO A 589 -26.51 4.75 8.44
CA PRO A 589 -27.22 3.46 8.55
C PRO A 589 -27.70 2.84 7.23
N ASN A 590 -27.84 3.65 6.18
CA ASN A 590 -28.18 3.21 4.82
C ASN A 590 -26.96 2.71 4.01
N GLY A 591 -25.74 2.93 4.51
CA GLY A 591 -24.47 2.63 3.86
C GLY A 591 -23.71 3.87 3.36
N ASP A 592 -24.29 5.07 3.42
CA ASP A 592 -23.69 6.27 2.84
C ASP A 592 -22.45 6.77 3.61
N LEU A 593 -21.54 7.43 2.91
CA LEU A 593 -20.47 8.20 3.54
C LEU A 593 -21.06 9.31 4.43
N PRO A 594 -20.46 9.60 5.60
CA PRO A 594 -20.78 10.81 6.35
C PRO A 594 -20.29 12.06 5.59
N PRO A 595 -20.87 13.24 5.83
CA PRO A 595 -20.38 14.48 5.23
C PRO A 595 -19.01 14.84 5.79
N PHE A 596 -17.95 14.76 4.97
CA PHE A 596 -16.61 15.18 5.37
C PHE A 596 -16.55 16.71 5.47
N ARG A 597 -16.59 17.23 6.70
CA ARG A 597 -16.57 18.67 7.00
C ARG A 597 -15.13 19.19 7.09
N PRO A 598 -14.73 20.16 6.26
CA PRO A 598 -13.40 20.75 6.34
C PRO A 598 -13.31 21.71 7.53
N VAL A 599 -12.10 21.84 8.08
CA VAL A 599 -11.71 23.10 8.73
C VAL A 599 -11.31 24.05 7.62
N ILE A 600 -11.94 25.22 7.54
CA ILE A 600 -11.57 26.24 6.55
C ILE A 600 -10.45 27.09 7.15
N LEU A 601 -9.23 26.92 6.66
CA LEU A 601 -8.09 27.74 7.07
C LEU A 601 -7.98 28.96 6.16
N ASP A 602 -7.58 30.09 6.76
CA ASP A 602 -7.16 31.27 6.00
C ASP A 602 -5.68 31.12 5.62
N PRO A 603 -5.29 31.35 4.34
CA PRO A 603 -3.91 31.18 3.90
C PRO A 603 -2.92 32.17 4.53
N MET A 604 -3.39 33.25 5.19
CA MET A 604 -2.52 34.12 5.99
C MET A 604 -2.10 33.51 7.35
N ASN A 605 -2.69 32.38 7.76
CA ASN A 605 -2.39 31.72 9.03
C ASN A 605 -1.43 30.52 8.86
N PRO A 606 -0.49 30.32 9.80
CA PRO A 606 0.36 29.12 9.85
C PRO A 606 -0.42 27.79 9.75
N VAL A 607 -0.04 26.94 8.80
CA VAL A 607 -0.64 25.60 8.65
C VAL A 607 0.09 24.61 9.54
N PHE A 608 -0.64 23.93 10.44
CA PHE A 608 -0.06 22.92 11.33
C PHE A 608 -0.59 21.52 11.00
N LEU A 609 0.29 20.53 11.04
CA LEU A 609 -0.07 19.10 10.99
C LEU A 609 -0.01 18.56 12.43
N PRO A 610 -1.10 17.97 12.99
CA PRO A 610 -1.07 17.34 14.31
C PRO A 610 -0.01 16.24 14.44
N PRO A 611 0.39 15.86 15.67
CA PRO A 611 1.19 14.66 15.89
C PRO A 611 0.46 13.43 15.34
N TYR A 612 1.17 12.53 14.67
CA TYR A 612 0.62 11.29 14.10
C TYR A 612 -0.67 11.49 13.28
N SER A 613 -0.70 12.48 12.37
CA SER A 613 -1.84 12.75 11.48
C SER A 613 -1.55 12.41 10.02
N MET A 614 -2.56 11.95 9.30
CA MET A 614 -2.61 12.03 7.83
C MET A 614 -3.48 13.22 7.42
N VAL A 615 -3.15 13.92 6.35
CA VAL A 615 -3.80 15.20 5.99
C VAL A 615 -4.13 15.31 4.52
N PHE A 616 -5.21 16.04 4.23
CA PHE A 616 -5.60 16.51 2.91
C PHE A 616 -5.93 18.00 2.98
N MET A 617 -5.33 18.80 2.11
CA MET A 617 -5.44 20.25 2.06
C MET A 617 -5.83 20.64 0.64
N ILE A 618 -7.10 20.98 0.44
CA ILE A 618 -7.64 21.32 -0.87
C ILE A 618 -7.63 22.85 -0.97
N ILE A 619 -6.75 23.37 -1.81
CA ILE A 619 -6.46 24.79 -1.96
C ILE A 619 -7.26 25.31 -3.15
N HIS A 620 -8.42 25.93 -2.88
CA HIS A 620 -9.25 26.56 -3.91
C HIS A 620 -8.83 28.02 -4.14
N GLY A 621 -8.92 28.51 -5.38
CA GLY A 621 -8.59 29.90 -5.72
C GLY A 621 -7.09 30.14 -5.95
N VAL A 622 -6.36 29.09 -6.31
CA VAL A 622 -5.00 29.11 -6.85
C VAL A 622 -5.04 28.86 -8.36
N GLU A 623 -4.30 29.61 -9.15
CA GLU A 623 -4.36 29.56 -10.62
C GLU A 623 -3.19 28.75 -11.18
N VAL A 624 -3.27 27.42 -11.07
CA VAL A 624 -2.30 26.49 -11.68
C VAL A 624 -2.79 26.10 -13.08
N PRO A 625 -2.15 26.53 -14.20
CA PRO A 625 -2.72 26.36 -15.53
C PRO A 625 -2.97 24.90 -15.93
N VAL A 626 -2.07 24.00 -15.54
CA VAL A 626 -2.23 22.56 -15.80
C VAL A 626 -3.41 21.91 -15.04
N CYS A 627 -3.96 22.59 -14.03
CA CYS A 627 -5.14 22.16 -13.28
C CYS A 627 -6.47 22.74 -13.79
N LEU A 628 -6.47 23.52 -14.89
CA LEU A 628 -7.68 23.85 -15.64
C LEU A 628 -8.34 22.57 -16.22
N THR A 629 -9.67 22.58 -16.44
CA THR A 629 -10.50 21.37 -16.72
C THR A 629 -11.64 21.57 -17.71
#